data_AF-A0A0V8HV36-F1
#
_entry.id   AF-A0A0V8HV36-F1
#
_cell.length_a   1.000
_cell.length_b   1.000
_cell.length_c   1.000
_cell.angle_alpha   90.00
_cell.angle_beta   90.00
_cell.angle_gamma   90.00
#
_symmetry.space_group_name_H-M   'P 1'
#
loop_
_entity.id
_entity.type
_entity.pdbx_description
1 polymer ?
#
loop_
_entity_poly.entity_id
_entity_poly.type
_entity_poly.pdbx_seq_one_letter_code
_entity_poly.pdbx_strand_id
1 'polypeptide(L)'
;MDSRCISALLMGLRYSWWMAKHNSHHANPNKEDADPDVHSTVLVLTPGATIRRKGIPAEISRFQGWFLLPLLCFEGLNLHVASLKMLLFASGVRHRIAELLMIIARHSALAVFLLAHLPPGKALAFLGVQLVVFGVMLGGAFALDHIGMPTVPRGVHLDF
;
A
#
# COMPACT_ATOMS: atom_id res chain seq x y z
N MET A 1 23.05 5.73 3.63
CA MET A 1 22.45 4.37 3.57
C MET A 1 21.58 4.31 2.32
N ASP A 2 21.73 3.31 1.44
CA ASP A 2 20.88 3.21 0.23
C ASP A 2 19.42 3.02 0.67
N SER A 3 18.51 3.86 0.18
CA SER A 3 17.08 3.83 0.51
C SER A 3 16.40 2.51 0.13
N ARG A 4 17.01 1.73 -0.78
CA ARG A 4 16.60 0.35 -1.06
C ARG A 4 16.79 -0.58 0.12
N CYS A 5 17.80 -0.37 0.97
CA CYS A 5 17.94 -1.17 2.19
C CYS A 5 16.76 -0.95 3.13
N ILE A 6 16.29 0.29 3.26
CA ILE A 6 15.12 0.59 4.09
C ILE A 6 13.86 -0.03 3.46
N SER A 7 13.60 0.26 2.19
CA SER A 7 12.36 -0.19 1.54
C SER A 7 12.32 -1.70 1.30
N ALA A 8 13.34 -2.28 0.64
CA ALA A 8 13.33 -3.69 0.26
C ALA A 8 13.75 -4.62 1.40
N LEU A 9 14.86 -4.33 2.08
CA LEU A 9 15.39 -5.23 3.12
C LEU A 9 14.64 -5.07 4.46
N LEU A 10 14.32 -3.85 4.90
CA LEU A 10 13.66 -3.66 6.20
C LEU A 10 12.13 -3.66 6.11
N MET A 11 11.55 -3.06 5.07
CA MET A 11 10.09 -3.02 4.89
C MET A 11 9.55 -4.11 3.98
N GLY A 12 10.37 -4.76 3.15
CA GLY A 12 9.89 -5.81 2.23
C GLY A 12 9.10 -5.27 1.03
N LEU A 13 9.36 -4.02 0.62
CA LEU A 13 8.66 -3.31 -0.44
C LEU A 13 9.59 -2.96 -1.60
N ARG A 14 9.03 -2.82 -2.80
CA ARG A 14 9.78 -2.39 -3.99
C ARG A 14 10.05 -0.89 -3.92
N TYR A 15 11.33 -0.50 -3.84
CA TYR A 15 11.73 0.90 -3.65
C TYR A 15 11.27 1.81 -4.80
N SER A 16 11.53 1.42 -6.04
CA SER A 16 11.23 2.31 -7.18
C SER A 16 9.72 2.54 -7.35
N TRP A 17 8.90 1.54 -7.02
CA TRP A 17 7.44 1.66 -7.05
C TRP A 17 6.96 2.58 -5.95
N TRP A 18 7.45 2.38 -4.73
CA TRP A 18 7.12 3.24 -3.59
C TRP A 18 7.44 4.70 -3.91
N MET A 19 8.64 4.99 -4.40
CA MET A 19 9.04 6.35 -4.75
C MET A 19 8.21 6.93 -5.90
N ALA A 20 7.86 6.13 -6.91
CA ALA A 20 7.00 6.62 -8.00
C ALA A 20 5.61 7.00 -7.50
N LYS A 21 4.97 6.15 -6.66
CA LYS A 21 3.69 6.46 -6.01
C LYS A 21 3.79 7.72 -5.15
N HIS A 22 4.75 7.72 -4.24
CA HIS A 22 4.93 8.78 -3.24
C HIS A 22 5.23 10.14 -3.87
N ASN A 23 6.12 10.18 -4.87
CA ASN A 23 6.42 11.43 -5.59
C ASN A 23 5.20 11.92 -6.39
N SER A 24 4.43 11.02 -7.00
CA SER A 24 3.22 11.40 -7.74
C SER A 24 2.16 11.99 -6.82
N HIS A 25 1.97 11.39 -5.63
CA HIS A 25 1.09 11.91 -4.59
C HIS A 25 1.52 13.31 -4.15
N HIS A 26 2.79 13.52 -3.77
CA HIS A 26 3.25 14.84 -3.33
C HIS A 26 3.25 15.92 -4.42
N ALA A 27 3.37 15.53 -5.69
CA ALA A 27 3.23 16.47 -6.80
C ALA A 27 1.77 16.86 -7.08
N ASN A 28 0.79 16.06 -6.67
CA ASN A 28 -0.63 16.28 -6.98
C ASN A 28 -1.55 15.87 -5.82
N PRO A 29 -1.32 16.29 -4.56
CA PRO A 29 -2.03 15.74 -3.41
C PRO A 29 -3.53 16.02 -3.50
N ASN A 30 -4.35 15.02 -3.19
CA ASN A 30 -5.81 15.04 -3.23
C ASN A 30 -6.41 15.41 -4.60
N LYS A 31 -5.61 15.42 -5.68
CA LYS A 31 -6.08 15.80 -7.01
C LYS A 31 -6.68 14.62 -7.74
N GLU A 32 -7.92 14.80 -8.19
CA GLU A 32 -8.66 13.76 -8.90
C GLU A 32 -7.95 13.37 -10.21
N ASP A 33 -7.88 12.06 -10.46
CA ASP A 33 -7.18 11.40 -11.57
C ASP A 33 -5.64 11.57 -11.61
N ALA A 34 -5.03 12.29 -10.66
CA ALA A 34 -3.58 12.53 -10.61
C ALA A 34 -2.91 11.98 -9.35
N ASP A 35 -3.58 12.06 -8.20
CA ASP A 35 -3.09 11.46 -6.96
C ASP A 35 -3.40 9.95 -6.95
N PRO A 36 -2.38 9.07 -6.93
CA PRO A 36 -2.61 7.63 -6.85
C PRO A 36 -3.31 7.20 -5.54
N ASP A 37 -3.27 8.03 -4.50
CA ASP A 37 -3.74 7.65 -3.16
C ASP A 37 -5.23 7.93 -2.95
N VAL A 38 -5.82 8.85 -3.74
CA VAL A 38 -7.28 9.05 -3.81
C VAL A 38 -7.94 8.28 -4.97
N HIS A 39 -7.13 7.78 -5.91
CA HIS A 39 -7.60 6.97 -7.04
C HIS A 39 -7.78 5.49 -6.64
N SER A 40 -8.80 5.22 -5.82
CA SER A 40 -9.10 3.90 -5.28
C SER A 40 -10.26 3.21 -6.01
N THR A 41 -10.07 1.92 -6.32
CA THR A 41 -11.15 1.03 -6.81
C THR A 41 -12.00 0.46 -5.67
N VAL A 42 -11.53 0.58 -4.42
CA VAL A 42 -12.18 0.01 -3.23
C VAL A 42 -12.94 1.10 -2.45
N LEU A 43 -12.30 2.24 -2.20
CA LEU A 43 -12.88 3.35 -1.41
C LEU A 43 -13.30 4.51 -2.32
N VAL A 44 -14.39 5.18 -1.96
CA VAL A 44 -14.80 6.45 -2.58
C VAL A 44 -14.18 7.57 -1.78
N LEU A 45 -13.15 8.20 -2.35
CA LEU A 45 -12.41 9.31 -1.72
C LEU A 45 -12.63 10.66 -2.42
N THR A 46 -13.24 10.67 -3.62
CA THR A 46 -13.54 11.89 -4.37
C THR A 46 -15.00 11.95 -4.82
N PRO A 47 -15.57 13.15 -5.04
CA PRO A 47 -16.92 13.29 -5.60
C PRO A 47 -17.10 12.59 -6.94
N GLY A 48 -16.12 12.67 -7.85
CA GLY A 48 -16.20 11.97 -9.12
C GLY A 48 -16.15 10.44 -8.99
N ALA A 49 -15.43 9.91 -7.99
CA ALA A 49 -15.46 8.47 -7.70
C ALA A 49 -16.85 8.01 -7.24
N THR A 50 -17.59 8.84 -6.51
CA THR A 50 -19.00 8.57 -6.13
C THR A 50 -19.88 8.43 -7.36
N ILE A 51 -19.78 9.38 -8.30
CA ILE A 51 -20.60 9.41 -9.52
C ILE A 51 -20.33 8.19 -10.41
N ARG A 52 -19.09 7.69 -10.42
CA ARG A 52 -18.69 6.52 -11.21
C ARG A 52 -19.24 5.20 -10.67
N ARG A 53 -19.58 5.09 -9.37
CA ARG A 53 -20.09 3.85 -8.76
C ARG A 53 -21.59 3.69 -8.97
N LYS A 54 -22.01 2.48 -9.37
CA LYS A 54 -23.43 2.13 -9.62
C LYS A 54 -23.73 0.73 -9.07
N GLY A 55 -25.00 0.46 -8.77
CA GLY A 55 -25.47 -0.86 -8.31
C GLY A 55 -24.91 -1.26 -6.94
N ILE A 56 -24.59 -2.55 -6.78
CA ILE A 56 -24.11 -3.12 -5.51
C ILE A 56 -22.86 -2.39 -4.95
N PRO A 57 -21.82 -2.07 -5.74
CA PRO A 57 -20.68 -1.29 -5.26
C PRO A 57 -21.05 0.09 -4.69
N ALA A 58 -22.10 0.74 -5.21
CA ALA A 58 -22.57 2.02 -4.68
C ALA A 58 -23.21 1.84 -3.29
N GLU A 59 -24.06 0.82 -3.10
CA GLU A 59 -24.65 0.54 -1.78
C GLU A 59 -23.61 0.13 -0.73
N ILE A 60 -22.64 -0.71 -1.09
CA ILE A 60 -21.54 -1.08 -0.19
C ILE A 60 -20.73 0.16 0.22
N SER A 61 -20.50 1.09 -0.71
CA SER A 61 -19.71 2.30 -0.42
C SER A 61 -20.32 3.20 0.64
N ARG A 62 -21.63 3.12 0.90
CA ARG A 62 -22.30 3.86 1.98
C ARG A 62 -21.85 3.41 3.37
N PHE A 63 -21.34 2.19 3.47
CA PHE A 63 -20.81 1.59 4.69
C PHE A 63 -19.28 1.52 4.70
N GLN A 64 -18.59 2.15 3.74
CA GLN A 64 -17.13 2.05 3.57
C GLN A 64 -16.33 2.42 4.83
N GLY A 65 -16.86 3.30 5.69
CA GLY A 65 -16.24 3.63 6.97
C GLY A 65 -16.08 2.42 7.89
N TRP A 66 -17.04 1.50 7.91
CA TRP A 66 -16.95 0.26 8.68
C TRP A 66 -15.93 -0.73 8.10
N PHE A 67 -15.74 -0.69 6.79
CA PHE A 67 -14.79 -1.56 6.09
C PHE A 67 -13.36 -1.01 6.14
N LEU A 68 -13.15 0.26 6.48
CA LEU A 68 -11.82 0.88 6.50
C LEU A 68 -10.84 0.10 7.38
N LEU A 69 -11.18 -0.16 8.65
CA LEU A 69 -10.29 -0.88 9.56
C LEU A 69 -10.01 -2.32 9.10
N PRO A 70 -11.01 -3.14 8.73
CA PRO A 70 -10.76 -4.43 8.10
C PRO A 70 -9.83 -4.35 6.89
N LEU A 71 -10.03 -3.38 5.99
CA LEU A 71 -9.18 -3.18 4.81
C LEU A 71 -7.74 -2.83 5.20
N LEU A 72 -7.55 -1.97 6.21
CA LEU A 72 -6.24 -1.62 6.73
C LEU A 72 -5.49 -2.83 7.30
N CYS A 73 -6.18 -3.78 7.93
CA CYS A 73 -5.57 -5.03 8.40
C CYS A 73 -4.99 -5.87 7.25
N PHE A 74 -5.53 -5.75 6.03
CA PHE A 74 -5.04 -6.44 4.84
C PHE A 74 -4.07 -5.61 3.99
N GLU A 75 -3.93 -4.31 4.26
CA GLU A 75 -3.14 -3.41 3.42
C GLU A 75 -1.65 -3.80 3.40
N GLY A 76 -1.10 -4.25 4.53
CA GLY A 76 0.28 -4.74 4.57
C GLY A 76 0.53 -5.90 3.60
N LEU A 77 -0.40 -6.86 3.55
CA LEU A 77 -0.34 -7.97 2.59
C LEU A 77 -0.49 -7.47 1.15
N ASN A 78 -1.43 -6.56 0.91
CA ASN A 78 -1.65 -5.95 -0.41
C ASN A 78 -0.37 -5.30 -0.95
N LEU A 79 0.34 -4.54 -0.12
CA LEU A 79 1.59 -3.86 -0.50
C LEU A 79 2.73 -4.83 -0.83
N HIS A 80 2.87 -5.92 -0.07
CA HIS A 80 3.85 -6.95 -0.37
C HIS A 80 3.52 -7.68 -1.68
N VAL A 81 2.25 -8.06 -1.89
CA VAL A 81 1.80 -8.71 -3.12
C VAL A 81 2.00 -7.79 -4.32
N ALA A 82 1.65 -6.51 -4.21
CA ALA A 82 1.86 -5.52 -5.27
C ALA A 82 3.35 -5.37 -5.60
N SER A 83 4.21 -5.25 -4.58
CA SER A 83 5.66 -5.17 -4.75
C SER A 83 6.23 -6.38 -5.50
N LEU A 84 5.82 -7.60 -5.12
CA LEU A 84 6.25 -8.83 -5.77
C LEU A 84 5.72 -8.94 -7.20
N LYS A 85 4.42 -8.70 -7.44
CA LYS A 85 3.82 -8.70 -8.78
C LYS A 85 4.59 -7.77 -9.72
N MET A 86 4.95 -6.57 -9.26
CA MET A 86 5.70 -5.63 -10.06
C MET A 86 7.14 -6.07 -10.33
N LEU A 87 7.81 -6.72 -9.37
CA LEU A 87 9.16 -7.26 -9.60
C LEU A 87 9.16 -8.44 -10.58
N LEU A 88 8.10 -9.25 -10.57
CA LEU A 88 8.00 -10.45 -11.40
C LEU A 88 7.53 -10.12 -12.83
N PHE A 89 6.52 -9.27 -12.98
CA PHE A 89 5.78 -9.13 -14.25
C PHE A 89 6.03 -7.81 -14.99
N ALA A 90 6.48 -6.73 -14.34
CA ALA A 90 6.73 -5.47 -15.05
C ALA A 90 7.99 -5.58 -15.93
N SER A 91 8.04 -4.91 -17.07
CA SER A 91 9.25 -4.82 -17.90
C SER A 91 10.19 -3.70 -17.42
N GLY A 92 11.46 -3.73 -17.83
CA GLY A 92 12.40 -2.63 -17.60
C GLY A 92 12.75 -2.34 -16.12
N VAL A 93 12.56 -3.31 -15.22
CA VAL A 93 12.77 -3.10 -13.78
C VAL A 93 14.26 -3.05 -13.45
N ARG A 94 14.78 -1.84 -13.26
CA ARG A 94 16.14 -1.59 -12.79
C ARG A 94 16.34 -2.20 -11.39
N HIS A 95 17.50 -2.80 -11.15
CA HIS A 95 17.87 -3.43 -9.87
C HIS A 95 16.93 -4.57 -9.40
N ARG A 96 16.14 -5.18 -10.31
CA ARG A 96 15.19 -6.27 -9.98
C ARG A 96 15.81 -7.34 -9.09
N ILE A 97 16.96 -7.87 -9.49
CA ILE A 97 17.61 -8.99 -8.78
C ILE A 97 17.97 -8.57 -7.35
N ALA A 98 18.59 -7.39 -7.18
CA ALA A 98 18.97 -6.90 -5.86
C ALA A 98 17.75 -6.70 -4.94
N GLU A 99 16.69 -6.05 -5.44
CA GLU A 99 15.46 -5.84 -4.66
C GLU A 99 14.76 -7.16 -4.34
N LEU A 100 14.69 -8.09 -5.29
CA LEU A 100 14.10 -9.40 -5.07
C LEU A 100 14.89 -10.20 -4.02
N LEU A 101 16.23 -10.20 -4.10
CA LEU A 101 17.08 -10.88 -3.11
C LEU A 101 16.91 -10.27 -1.72
N MET A 102 16.85 -8.94 -1.59
CA MET A 102 16.61 -8.28 -0.30
C MET A 102 15.24 -8.64 0.29
N ILE A 103 14.20 -8.62 -0.53
CA ILE A 103 12.83 -8.98 -0.10
C ILE A 103 12.78 -10.46 0.30
N ILE A 104 13.33 -11.37 -0.51
CA ILE A 104 13.35 -12.81 -0.18
C ILE A 104 14.16 -13.03 1.10
N ALA A 105 15.37 -12.46 1.19
CA ALA A 105 16.23 -12.61 2.37
C ALA A 105 15.50 -12.15 3.64
N ARG A 106 14.83 -11.00 3.62
CA ARG A 106 14.03 -10.49 4.74
C ARG A 106 12.95 -11.50 5.17
N HIS A 107 12.08 -11.90 4.25
CA HIS A 107 10.93 -12.73 4.58
C HIS A 107 11.35 -14.14 5.00
N SER A 108 12.34 -14.72 4.31
CA SER A 108 12.92 -16.02 4.67
C SER A 108 13.65 -15.97 6.01
N ALA A 109 14.44 -14.93 6.30
CA ALA A 109 15.11 -14.79 7.59
C ALA A 109 14.11 -14.70 8.75
N LEU A 110 13.05 -13.90 8.59
CA LEU A 110 11.99 -13.81 9.60
C LEU A 110 11.26 -15.15 9.77
N ALA A 111 10.88 -15.81 8.67
CA ALA A 111 10.19 -17.10 8.73
C ALA A 111 11.03 -18.19 9.40
N VAL A 112 12.32 -18.30 9.02
CA VAL A 112 13.27 -19.24 9.63
C VAL A 112 13.46 -18.94 11.11
N PHE A 113 13.66 -17.67 11.46
CA PHE A 113 13.81 -17.26 12.86
C PHE A 113 12.58 -17.65 13.69
N LEU A 114 11.37 -17.38 13.21
CA LEU A 114 10.13 -17.71 13.92
C LEU A 114 9.94 -19.22 14.04
N LEU A 115 10.12 -19.99 12.96
CA LEU A 115 9.93 -21.44 12.97
C LEU A 115 11.01 -22.18 13.79
N ALA A 116 12.19 -21.58 13.95
CA ALA A 116 13.23 -22.12 14.83
C ALA A 116 12.91 -21.94 16.33
N HIS A 117 12.12 -20.93 16.69
CA HIS A 117 11.87 -20.57 18.10
C HIS A 117 10.41 -20.78 18.55
N LEU A 118 9.47 -20.94 17.62
CA LEU A 118 8.05 -21.02 17.91
C LEU A 118 7.41 -22.23 17.21
N PRO A 119 6.43 -22.88 17.84
CA PRO A 119 5.54 -23.81 17.15
C PRO A 119 4.89 -23.15 15.91
N PRO A 120 4.63 -23.90 14.82
CA PRO A 120 4.13 -23.33 13.57
C PRO A 120 2.90 -22.43 13.71
N GLY A 121 1.94 -22.80 14.56
CA GLY A 121 0.75 -21.96 14.80
C GLY A 121 1.06 -20.59 15.41
N LYS A 122 2.03 -20.51 16.33
CA LYS A 122 2.46 -19.25 16.94
C LYS A 122 3.29 -18.41 15.96
N ALA A 123 4.12 -19.04 15.13
CA ALA A 123 4.84 -18.35 14.07
C ALA A 123 3.89 -17.70 13.05
N LEU A 124 2.85 -18.44 12.62
CA LEU A 124 1.81 -17.90 11.73
C LEU A 124 1.01 -16.78 12.40
N ALA A 125 0.64 -16.93 13.67
CA ALA A 125 -0.04 -15.87 14.42
C ALA A 125 0.83 -14.60 14.51
N PHE A 126 2.14 -14.74 14.78
CA PHE A 126 3.08 -13.63 14.81
C PHE A 126 3.13 -12.90 13.45
N LEU A 127 3.27 -13.65 12.35
CA LEU A 127 3.28 -13.07 11.00
C LEU A 127 1.96 -12.36 10.68
N GLY A 128 0.83 -12.94 11.08
CA GLY A 128 -0.48 -12.33 10.93
C GLY A 128 -0.58 -10.99 11.67
N VAL A 129 -0.20 -10.96 12.95
CA VAL A 129 -0.19 -9.71 13.74
C VAL A 129 0.77 -8.69 13.13
N GLN A 130 1.96 -9.11 12.71
CA GLN A 130 2.95 -8.24 12.08
C GLN A 130 2.42 -7.61 10.78
N LEU A 131 1.72 -8.37 9.94
CA LEU A 131 1.08 -7.86 8.73
C LEU A 131 -0.06 -6.88 9.04
N VAL A 132 -0.91 -7.21 10.04
CA VAL A 132 -2.01 -6.34 10.47
C VAL A 132 -1.48 -5.01 11.01
N VAL A 133 -0.53 -5.05 11.94
CA VAL A 133 0.07 -3.84 12.52
C VAL A 133 0.75 -3.01 11.44
N PHE A 134 1.51 -3.65 10.54
CA PHE A 134 2.15 -2.96 9.43
C PHE A 134 1.11 -2.28 8.52
N GLY A 135 0.04 -2.99 8.15
CA GLY A 135 -1.04 -2.45 7.33
C GLY A 135 -1.80 -1.29 7.98
N VAL A 136 -2.15 -1.42 9.26
CA VAL A 136 -2.84 -0.36 10.01
C VAL A 136 -1.97 0.89 10.15
N MET A 137 -0.68 0.73 10.48
CA MET A 137 0.23 1.88 10.62
C MET A 137 0.48 2.56 9.28
N LEU A 138 0.88 1.79 8.27
CA LEU A 138 1.27 2.35 6.98
C LEU A 138 0.06 2.83 6.17
N GLY A 139 -0.98 2.00 6.06
CA GLY A 139 -2.21 2.36 5.39
C GLY A 139 -2.99 3.46 6.11
N GLY A 140 -2.96 3.47 7.45
CA GLY A 140 -3.58 4.51 8.25
C GLY A 140 -2.95 5.89 8.02
N ALA A 141 -1.61 5.95 7.92
CA ALA A 141 -0.91 7.19 7.59
C ALA A 141 -1.40 7.78 6.25
N PHE A 142 -1.53 6.96 5.20
CA PHE A 142 -2.07 7.43 3.93
C PHE A 142 -3.56 7.77 4.00
N ALA A 143 -4.37 6.86 4.54
CA ALA A 143 -5.82 7.02 4.51
C ALA A 143 -6.28 8.28 5.27
N LEU A 144 -5.67 8.56 6.43
CA LEU A 144 -6.02 9.73 7.23
C LEU A 144 -5.55 11.06 6.61
N ASP A 145 -4.48 11.06 5.82
CA ASP A 145 -4.02 12.24 5.08
C ASP A 145 -4.96 12.64 3.93
N HIS A 146 -5.91 11.77 3.57
CA HIS A 146 -6.92 12.01 2.53
C HIS A 146 -8.34 12.13 3.07
N ILE A 147 -8.71 11.31 4.05
CA ILE A 147 -10.06 11.28 4.60
C ILE A 147 -10.32 12.58 5.36
N GLY A 148 -11.33 13.33 4.91
CA GLY A 148 -11.71 14.61 5.53
C GLY A 148 -10.96 15.83 4.98
N MET A 149 -10.02 15.63 4.04
CA MET A 149 -9.30 16.72 3.39
C MET A 149 -10.01 17.20 2.11
N PRO A 150 -9.83 18.47 1.71
CA PRO A 150 -10.38 18.98 0.44
C PRO A 150 -9.84 18.20 -0.76
N THR A 151 -10.72 17.92 -1.73
CA THR A 151 -10.33 17.31 -3.00
C THR A 151 -10.08 18.38 -4.05
N VAL A 152 -9.05 18.18 -4.89
CA VAL A 152 -8.68 19.11 -5.95
C VAL A 152 -9.23 18.59 -7.28
N PRO A 153 -10.06 19.35 -8.01
CA PRO A 153 -10.55 18.92 -9.33
C PRO A 153 -9.41 18.73 -10.33
N ARG A 154 -9.58 17.78 -11.26
CA ARG A 154 -8.58 17.42 -12.28
C ARG A 154 -7.97 18.61 -13.04
N GLY A 155 -8.78 19.64 -13.34
CA GLY A 155 -8.38 20.79 -14.15
C GLY A 155 -7.59 21.87 -13.40
N VAL A 156 -7.44 21.76 -12.08
CA VAL A 156 -6.75 22.77 -11.27
C VAL A 156 -5.25 22.52 -11.25
N HIS A 157 -4.45 23.55 -11.54
CA HIS A 157 -3.01 23.52 -11.34
C HIS A 157 -2.67 23.93 -9.91
N LEU A 158 -1.85 23.11 -9.25
CA LEU A 158 -1.29 23.41 -7.93
C LEU A 158 0.00 24.20 -8.14
N ASP A 159 0.24 25.21 -7.31
CA ASP A 159 1.28 26.23 -7.48
C ASP A 159 2.42 26.15 -6.44
N PHE A 160 2.50 25.03 -5.72
CA PHE A 160 3.56 24.71 -4.77
C PHE A 160 4.50 23.61 -5.30
#